data_AF-A0A5K7Z2U1-F1
#
_entry.id   AF-A0A5K7Z2U1-F1
#
_cell.length_a   1.000
_cell.length_b   1.000
_cell.length_c   1.000
_cell.angle_alpha   90.00
_cell.angle_beta   90.00
_cell.angle_gamma   90.00
#
_symmetry.space_group_name_H-M   'P 1'
#
loop_
_entity.id
_entity.type
_entity.pdbx_description
1 polymer ?
#
loop_
_entity_poly.entity_id
_entity_poly.type
_entity_poly.pdbx_seq_one_letter_code
_entity_poly.pdbx_strand_id
1 'polypeptide(L)'
;MIPKSIGIELPLTIDEAVTTILNDLPLLDRTRLSAMGSDELYLIDREIGSQIAKDFRLWNGNDILLSDCLVAAQKFDEPTDPTFVIIHAVWQKLQDTHVLRLVKS
;
A
#
# COMPACT_ATOMS: atom_id res chain seq x y z
N MET A 1 -23.10 7.18 26.85
CA MET A 1 -22.26 6.37 25.94
C MET A 1 -22.45 6.92 24.54
N ILE A 2 -21.57 7.82 24.12
CA ILE A 2 -21.66 8.46 22.80
C ILE A 2 -21.07 7.45 21.80
N PRO A 3 -21.78 7.05 20.73
CA PRO A 3 -21.19 6.18 19.72
C PRO A 3 -20.03 6.94 19.07
N LYS A 4 -18.82 6.38 19.13
CA LYS A 4 -17.71 6.84 18.29
C LYS A 4 -18.20 6.74 16.84
N SER A 5 -18.23 7.87 16.13
CA SER A 5 -18.33 7.84 14.68
C SER A 5 -17.29 6.86 14.16
N ILE A 6 -17.72 5.77 13.53
CA ILE A 6 -16.86 4.99 12.65
C ILE A 6 -16.73 5.84 11.38
N GLY A 7 -15.98 6.94 11.49
CA GLY A 7 -15.43 7.60 10.33
C GLY A 7 -14.34 6.68 9.82
N ILE A 8 -14.43 6.27 8.55
CA ILE A 8 -13.29 5.69 7.86
C ILE A 8 -12.23 6.80 7.82
N GLU A 9 -11.32 6.81 8.79
CA GLU A 9 -10.21 7.75 8.81
C GLU A 9 -9.32 7.42 7.61
N LEU A 10 -9.09 8.40 6.75
CA LEU A 10 -8.20 8.23 5.61
C LEU A 10 -6.77 8.07 6.14
N PRO A 11 -5.98 7.14 5.57
CA PRO A 11 -4.58 7.03 5.94
C PRO A 11 -3.85 8.32 5.58
N LEU A 12 -3.06 8.85 6.50
CA LEU A 12 -2.29 10.07 6.34
C LEU A 12 -0.81 9.78 6.03
N THR A 13 -0.37 8.55 6.27
CA THR A 13 1.00 8.09 6.01
C THR A 13 1.01 6.83 5.16
N ILE A 14 2.12 6.56 4.48
CA ILE A 14 2.30 5.32 3.72
C ILE A 14 2.08 4.08 4.62
N ASP A 15 2.58 4.11 5.86
CA ASP A 15 2.43 2.98 6.81
C ASP A 15 0.97 2.72 7.20
N GLU A 16 0.17 3.77 7.39
CA GLU A 16 -1.28 3.66 7.63
C GLU A 16 -2.01 3.12 6.41
N ALA A 17 -1.63 3.57 5.20
CA ALA A 17 -2.18 3.07 3.94
C ALA A 17 -1.87 1.58 3.75
N VAL A 18 -0.62 1.17 4.01
CA VAL A 18 -0.18 -0.22 3.98
C VAL A 18 -0.97 -1.06 4.99
N THR A 19 -1.12 -0.57 6.23
CA THR A 19 -1.86 -1.27 7.28
C THR A 19 -3.33 -1.45 6.91
N THR A 20 -3.95 -0.40 6.33
CA THR A 20 -5.33 -0.45 5.84
C THR A 20 -5.50 -1.51 4.76
N ILE A 21 -4.66 -1.49 3.72
CA ILE A 21 -4.70 -2.49 2.64
C ILE A 21 -4.50 -3.88 3.20
N LEU A 22 -3.49 -4.08 4.04
CA LEU A 22 -3.18 -5.39 4.61
C LEU A 22 -4.31 -5.92 5.49
N ASN A 23 -5.05 -5.08 6.21
CA ASN A 23 -6.18 -5.54 7.01
C ASN A 23 -7.33 -6.05 6.15
N ASP A 24 -7.59 -5.40 5.01
CA ASP A 24 -8.68 -5.76 4.10
C ASP A 24 -8.32 -6.86 3.10
N LEU A 25 -7.01 -7.06 2.83
CA LEU A 25 -6.55 -8.03 1.85
C LEU A 25 -6.76 -9.47 2.34
N PRO A 26 -7.41 -10.37 1.57
CA PRO A 26 -7.53 -11.78 1.92
C PRO A 26 -6.17 -12.50 2.04
N LEU A 27 -6.09 -13.54 2.87
CA LEU A 27 -4.84 -14.30 3.06
C LEU A 27 -4.27 -14.88 1.75
N LEU A 28 -5.14 -15.33 0.84
CA LEU A 28 -4.73 -15.83 -0.46
C LEU A 28 -4.03 -14.76 -1.29
N ASP A 29 -4.58 -13.54 -1.32
CA ASP A 29 -4.02 -12.44 -2.10
C ASP A 29 -2.74 -11.89 -1.47
N ARG A 30 -2.65 -11.87 -0.13
CA ARG A 30 -1.37 -11.61 0.56
C ARG A 30 -0.29 -12.60 0.15
N THR A 31 -0.64 -13.89 0.07
CA THR A 31 0.31 -14.94 -0.32
C THR A 31 0.76 -14.77 -1.76
N ARG A 32 -0.18 -14.48 -2.67
CA ARG A 32 0.12 -14.22 -4.09
C ARG A 32 1.00 -12.99 -4.26
N LEU A 33 0.66 -11.88 -3.63
CA LEU A 33 1.43 -10.64 -3.69
C LEU A 33 2.85 -10.86 -3.12
N SER A 34 2.99 -11.61 -2.04
CA SER A 34 4.32 -11.94 -1.47
C SER A 34 5.19 -12.82 -2.39
N ALA A 35 4.58 -13.58 -3.30
CA ALA A 35 5.31 -14.43 -4.24
C ALA A 35 5.72 -13.70 -5.54
N MET A 36 5.20 -12.49 -5.77
CA MET A 36 5.47 -11.71 -6.98
C MET A 36 6.85 -11.06 -6.94
N GLY A 37 7.47 -10.95 -8.11
CA GLY A 37 8.64 -10.12 -8.35
C GLY A 37 8.29 -8.63 -8.32
N SER A 38 9.30 -7.78 -8.09
CA SER A 38 9.11 -6.32 -8.07
C SER A 38 8.68 -5.75 -9.43
N ASP A 39 9.09 -6.41 -10.52
CA ASP A 39 8.72 -6.09 -11.91
C ASP A 39 7.24 -6.37 -12.20
N GLU A 40 6.65 -7.38 -11.55
CA GLU A 40 5.22 -7.71 -11.69
C GLU A 40 4.32 -6.69 -10.97
N LEU A 41 4.84 -5.92 -10.02
CA LEU A 41 4.06 -4.93 -9.26
C LEU A 41 3.51 -3.81 -10.15
N TYR A 42 4.18 -3.48 -11.25
CA TYR A 42 3.68 -2.48 -12.20
C TYR A 42 2.38 -2.95 -12.87
N LEU A 43 2.22 -4.26 -13.09
CA LEU A 43 0.98 -4.80 -13.64
C LEU A 43 -0.14 -4.71 -12.60
N ILE A 44 0.16 -4.95 -11.33
CA ILE A 44 -0.80 -4.80 -10.23
C ILE A 44 -1.24 -3.34 -10.12
N ASP A 45 -0.30 -2.40 -10.09
CA ASP A 45 -0.61 -0.97 -10.03
C ASP A 45 -1.50 -0.50 -11.18
N ARG A 46 -1.26 -1.00 -12.40
CA ARG A 46 -2.13 -0.70 -13.54
C ARG A 46 -3.57 -1.18 -13.36
N GLU A 47 -3.78 -2.31 -12.70
CA GLU A 47 -5.11 -2.88 -12.48
C GLU A 47 -5.85 -2.22 -11.31
N ILE A 48 -5.17 -1.97 -10.19
CA ILE A 48 -5.81 -1.54 -8.93
C ILE A 48 -5.41 -0.14 -8.44
N GLY A 49 -4.39 0.48 -9.02
CA GLY A 49 -3.87 1.79 -8.58
C GLY A 49 -4.94 2.88 -8.63
N SER A 50 -5.76 2.90 -9.69
CA SER A 50 -6.87 3.85 -9.81
C SER A 50 -7.92 3.71 -8.69
N GLN A 51 -8.16 2.48 -8.23
CA GLN A 51 -9.07 2.20 -7.12
C GLN A 51 -8.45 2.64 -5.79
N ILE A 52 -7.16 2.37 -5.56
CA ILE A 52 -6.43 2.84 -4.37
C ILE A 52 -6.44 4.38 -4.30
N ALA A 53 -6.14 5.06 -5.42
CA ALA A 53 -6.13 6.52 -5.48
C ALA A 53 -7.50 7.12 -5.13
N LYS A 54 -8.58 6.46 -5.55
CA LYS A 54 -9.95 6.85 -5.24
C LYS A 54 -10.29 6.63 -3.77
N ASP A 55 -9.99 5.45 -3.23
CA ASP A 55 -10.34 5.08 -1.86
C ASP A 55 -9.58 5.92 -0.84
N PHE A 56 -8.30 6.23 -1.10
CA PHE A 56 -7.49 7.09 -0.24
C PHE A 56 -7.57 8.57 -0.58
N ARG A 57 -8.36 8.94 -1.60
CA ARG A 57 -8.55 10.31 -2.07
C ARG A 57 -7.24 11.05 -2.37
N LEU A 58 -6.25 10.37 -2.95
CA LEU A 58 -4.93 10.94 -3.24
C LEU A 58 -5.03 12.25 -4.03
N TRP A 59 -5.92 12.28 -5.03
CA TRP A 59 -6.12 13.45 -5.90
C TRP A 59 -7.33 14.32 -5.51
N ASN A 60 -8.00 14.02 -4.39
CA ASN A 60 -9.27 14.63 -3.99
C ASN A 60 -9.28 15.09 -2.52
N GLY A 61 -8.13 15.50 -1.98
CA GLY A 61 -8.02 16.16 -0.68
C GLY A 61 -7.25 15.40 0.41
N ASN A 62 -6.62 14.26 0.10
CA ASN A 62 -5.63 13.64 0.99
C ASN A 62 -4.21 14.07 0.61
N ASP A 63 -3.97 15.38 0.65
CA ASP A 63 -2.71 15.99 0.22
C ASP A 63 -1.53 15.55 1.11
N ILE A 64 -1.80 15.14 2.36
CA ILE A 64 -0.80 14.66 3.30
C ILE A 64 -0.20 13.35 2.81
N LEU A 65 -1.05 12.34 2.57
CA LEU A 65 -0.59 11.04 2.05
C LEU A 65 0.02 11.19 0.65
N LEU A 66 -0.59 12.02 -0.20
CA LEU A 66 -0.05 12.26 -1.54
C LEU A 66 1.37 12.84 -1.48
N SER A 67 1.60 13.85 -0.62
CA SER A 67 2.92 14.46 -0.44
C SER A 67 3.94 13.44 0.07
N ASP A 68 3.56 12.62 1.06
CA ASP A 68 4.42 11.55 1.58
C ASP A 68 4.82 10.55 0.47
N CYS A 69 3.85 10.15 -0.36
CA CYS A 69 4.09 9.29 -1.53
C CYS A 69 5.02 9.94 -2.56
N LEU A 70 4.84 11.22 -2.87
CA LEU A 70 5.69 11.96 -3.81
C LEU A 70 7.13 12.12 -3.31
N VAL A 71 7.33 12.28 -1.99
CA VAL A 71 8.66 12.30 -1.37
C VAL A 71 9.30 10.91 -1.46
N ALA A 72 8.54 9.86 -1.16
CA ALA A 72 9.03 8.49 -1.27
C ALA A 72 9.33 8.08 -2.72
N ALA A 73 8.56 8.55 -3.69
CA ALA A 73 8.76 8.30 -5.13
C ALA A 73 10.13 8.78 -5.64
N GLN A 74 10.72 9.81 -5.02
CA GLN A 74 12.06 10.32 -5.38
C GLN A 74 13.20 9.34 -5.08
N LYS A 75 12.93 8.26 -4.32
CA LYS A 75 13.92 7.21 -4.04
C LYS A 75 14.00 6.16 -5.13
N PHE A 76 13.07 6.19 -6.09
CA PHE A 76 13.09 5.31 -7.26
C PHE A 76 13.90 5.99 -8.37
N ASP A 77 14.61 5.18 -9.17
CA ASP A 77 15.43 5.68 -10.27
C ASP A 77 14.59 6.26 -11.42
N GLU A 78 13.31 5.90 -11.50
CA GLU A 78 12.37 6.31 -12.55
C GLU A 78 11.16 7.07 -11.97
N PRO A 79 10.53 7.97 -12.76
CA PRO A 79 9.28 8.61 -12.37
C PRO A 79 8.22 7.58 -11.98
N THR A 80 7.82 7.61 -10.71
CA THR A 80 6.98 6.58 -10.09
C THR A 80 5.65 7.18 -9.63
N ASP A 81 4.54 6.48 -9.92
CA ASP A 81 3.21 6.88 -9.48
C ASP A 81 3.07 6.75 -7.95
N PRO A 82 2.45 7.72 -7.24
CA PRO A 82 2.12 7.59 -5.82
C PRO A 82 1.39 6.29 -5.44
N THR A 83 0.53 5.74 -6.30
CA THR A 83 -0.16 4.47 -6.01
C THR A 83 0.80 3.28 -6.03
N PHE A 84 1.78 3.31 -6.95
CA PHE A 84 2.82 2.28 -7.01
C PHE A 84 3.68 2.31 -5.74
N VAL A 85 4.00 3.49 -5.20
CA VAL A 85 4.74 3.61 -3.93
C VAL A 85 4.02 2.86 -2.81
N ILE A 86 2.70 3.01 -2.70
CA ILE A 86 1.90 2.32 -1.69
C ILE A 86 1.91 0.80 -1.93
N ILE A 87 1.69 0.35 -3.17
CA ILE A 87 1.70 -1.09 -3.51
C ILE A 87 3.06 -1.71 -3.24
N HIS A 88 4.14 -1.02 -3.60
CA HIS A 88 5.51 -1.44 -3.33
C HIS A 88 5.75 -1.55 -1.82
N ALA A 89 5.30 -0.59 -1.03
CA ALA A 89 5.41 -0.65 0.43
C ALA A 89 4.62 -1.83 1.04
N VAL A 90 3.41 -2.13 0.52
CA VAL A 90 2.64 -3.33 0.92
C VAL A 90 3.43 -4.59 0.61
N TRP A 91 3.99 -4.70 -0.60
CA TRP A 91 4.79 -5.83 -1.02
C TRP A 91 6.03 -6.00 -0.13
N GLN A 92 6.78 -4.94 0.13
CA GLN A 92 7.93 -4.96 1.03
C GLN A 92 7.55 -5.46 2.44
N LYS A 93 6.43 -4.99 2.99
CA LYS A 93 5.93 -5.44 4.30
C LYS A 93 5.60 -6.93 4.33
N LEU A 94 5.07 -7.47 3.23
CA LEU A 94 4.81 -8.89 3.09
C LEU A 94 6.11 -9.70 2.99
N GLN A 95 7.15 -9.19 2.32
CA GLN A 95 8.47 -9.83 2.27
C GLN A 95 9.07 -9.96 3.68
N ASP A 96 9.07 -8.89 4.47
CA ASP A 96 9.59 -8.91 5.84
C ASP A 96 8.88 -9.96 6.71
N THR A 97 7.57 -10.09 6.53
CA THR A 97 6.76 -11.07 7.27
C THR A 97 7.02 -12.50 6.81
N HIS A 98 7.31 -12.71 5.52
CA HIS A 98 7.60 -14.03 4.96
C HIS A 98 9.01 -14.52 5.34
N VAL A 99 10.01 -13.64 5.34
CA VAL A 99 11.38 -13.95 5.77
C VAL A 99 11.42 -14.42 7.23
N LEU A 100 10.59 -13.84 8.11
CA LEU A 100 10.47 -14.31 9.50
C LEU A 100 9.91 -15.73 9.64
N ARG A 101 9.16 -16.24 8.64
CA ARG A 101 8.63 -17.62 8.64
C ARG A 101 9.64 -18.66 8.12
N LEU A 102 10.60 -18.26 7.28
CA LEU A 102 11.64 -19.15 6.75
C LEU A 102 12.74 -19.50 7.76
N VAL A 103 12.89 -18.75 8.86
CA VAL A 103 13.97 -18.95 9.86
C VAL A 103 13.59 -19.96 10.96
N LYS A 104 12.47 -20.69 10.87
CA LYS A 104 12.22 -21.84 11.76
C LYS A 104 11.56 -23.01 11.04
N SER A 105 12.38 -23.99 10.66
CA SER A 105 12.07 -25.42 10.63
C SER A 105 13.36 -26.20 10.79
#